data_AF-A0A4R4L0V9-F1
#
_entry.id   AF-A0A4R4L0V9-F1
#
_cell.length_a   1.000
_cell.length_b   1.000
_cell.length_c   1.000
_cell.angle_alpha   90.00
_cell.angle_beta   90.00
_cell.angle_gamma   90.00
#
_symmetry.space_group_name_H-M   'P 1'
#
loop_
_entity.id
_entity.type
_entity.pdbx_description
1 polymer ?
#
loop_
_entity_poly.entity_id
_entity_poly.type
_entity_poly.pdbx_seq_one_letter_code
_entity_poly.pdbx_strand_id
1 'polypeptide(L)'
;MSSPDFDTITAFRRHVDTLATQLLAADDPYDIAVQLWGDSGRATWVGALAGGLCAVWGALTDWAERKPAEAGLAAAEMKSAAQGWLALDPQDQRAVTAYFQHWLHRLYPADE
;
A
#
# COMPACT_ATOMS: atom_id res chain seq x y z
N MET A 1 -7.70 -18.97 -4.27
CA MET A 1 -8.52 -18.04 -3.47
C MET A 1 -9.36 -17.22 -4.43
N SER A 2 -10.66 -17.10 -4.19
CA SER A 2 -11.51 -16.17 -4.95
C SER A 2 -11.11 -14.74 -4.62
N SER A 3 -10.85 -13.92 -5.63
CA SER A 3 -10.53 -12.50 -5.45
C SER A 3 -11.71 -11.75 -4.81
N PRO A 4 -11.46 -10.80 -3.90
CA PRO A 4 -12.52 -9.98 -3.33
C PRO A 4 -13.12 -9.07 -4.41
N ASP A 5 -14.46 -9.02 -4.46
CA ASP A 5 -15.20 -8.03 -5.23
C ASP A 5 -15.54 -6.86 -4.30
N PHE A 6 -15.17 -5.64 -4.69
CA PHE A 6 -15.30 -4.46 -3.82
C PHE A 6 -16.44 -3.56 -4.28
N ASP A 7 -17.65 -3.82 -3.80
CA ASP A 7 -18.84 -3.05 -4.23
C ASP A 7 -18.81 -1.56 -3.85
N THR A 8 -17.93 -1.14 -2.92
CA THR A 8 -17.84 0.25 -2.44
C THR A 8 -16.41 0.65 -2.01
N ILE A 9 -16.12 1.96 -2.02
CA ILE A 9 -14.91 2.55 -1.41
C ILE A 9 -14.75 2.12 0.05
N THR A 10 -15.84 2.05 0.81
CA THR A 10 -15.82 1.67 2.24
C THR A 10 -15.41 0.20 2.42
N ALA A 11 -15.93 -0.71 1.59
CA ALA A 11 -15.56 -2.11 1.63
C ALA A 11 -14.08 -2.30 1.25
N PHE A 12 -13.63 -1.63 0.19
CA PHE A 12 -12.24 -1.64 -0.22
C PHE A 12 -11.31 -1.11 0.89
N ARG A 13 -11.65 0.02 1.52
CA ARG A 13 -10.84 0.57 2.62
C ARG A 13 -10.72 -0.39 3.79
N ARG A 14 -11.81 -1.01 4.22
CA ARG A 14 -11.77 -2.00 5.33
C ARG A 14 -10.86 -3.19 5.00
N HIS A 15 -10.86 -3.62 3.74
CA HIS A 15 -9.95 -4.66 3.27
C HIS A 15 -8.48 -4.21 3.35
N VAL A 16 -8.19 -2.98 2.89
CA VAL A 16 -6.85 -2.39 3.02
C VAL A 16 -6.43 -2.28 4.49
N ASP A 17 -7.31 -1.85 5.39
CA ASP A 17 -7.03 -1.77 6.84
C ASP A 17 -6.70 -3.15 7.43
N THR A 18 -7.40 -4.19 6.95
CA THR A 18 -7.16 -5.58 7.36
C THR A 18 -5.78 -6.05 6.91
N LEU A 19 -5.43 -5.84 5.64
CA LEU A 19 -4.11 -6.21 5.11
C LEU A 19 -2.99 -5.39 5.76
N ALA A 20 -3.19 -4.10 5.98
CA ALA A 20 -2.23 -3.25 6.70
C ALA A 20 -1.98 -3.74 8.13
N THR A 21 -3.02 -4.20 8.83
CA THR A 21 -2.86 -4.80 10.17
C THR A 21 -2.06 -6.10 10.11
N GLN A 22 -2.32 -6.95 9.11
CA GLN A 22 -1.57 -8.20 8.91
C GLN A 22 -0.11 -7.94 8.54
N LEU A 23 0.17 -6.93 7.71
CA LEU A 23 1.53 -6.49 7.36
C LEU A 23 2.35 -6.13 8.59
N LEU A 24 1.76 -5.43 9.56
CA LEU A 24 2.45 -5.07 10.81
C LEU A 24 2.75 -6.28 11.69
N ALA A 25 1.88 -7.29 11.68
CA ALA A 25 2.02 -8.50 12.49
C ALA A 25 2.92 -9.56 11.87
N ALA A 26 3.13 -9.54 10.54
CA ALA A 26 3.92 -10.52 9.83
C ALA A 26 5.41 -10.35 10.09
N ASP A 27 6.16 -11.45 10.20
CA ASP A 27 7.63 -11.41 10.25
C ASP A 27 8.18 -10.91 8.91
N ASP A 28 7.68 -11.48 7.80
CA ASP A 28 7.92 -11.05 6.43
C ASP A 28 6.62 -10.46 5.82
N PRO A 29 6.57 -9.15 5.53
CA PRO A 29 5.39 -8.50 4.98
C PRO A 29 5.19 -8.73 3.47
N TYR A 30 6.15 -9.33 2.76
CA TYR A 30 6.21 -9.30 1.29
C TYR A 30 4.94 -9.85 0.61
N ASP A 31 4.52 -11.07 0.93
CA ASP A 31 3.38 -11.71 0.28
C ASP A 31 2.07 -10.92 0.48
N ILE A 32 1.92 -10.31 1.66
CA ILE A 32 0.74 -9.49 1.99
C ILE A 32 0.79 -8.17 1.21
N ALA A 33 1.98 -7.58 1.04
CA ALA A 33 2.18 -6.39 0.22
C ALA A 33 1.86 -6.65 -1.26
N VAL A 34 2.28 -7.81 -1.79
CA VAL A 34 1.93 -8.26 -3.15
C VAL A 34 0.42 -8.44 -3.29
N GLN A 35 -0.23 -9.04 -2.29
CA GLN A 35 -1.68 -9.15 -2.27
C GLN A 35 -2.34 -7.77 -2.30
N LEU A 36 -1.88 -6.85 -1.46
CA LEU A 36 -2.44 -5.50 -1.37
C LEU A 36 -2.25 -4.71 -2.67
N TRP A 37 -1.10 -4.83 -3.31
CA TRP A 37 -0.86 -4.29 -4.66
C TRP A 37 -1.87 -4.87 -5.67
N GLY A 38 -1.97 -6.21 -5.75
CA GLY A 38 -2.86 -6.88 -6.70
C GLY A 38 -4.33 -6.55 -6.49
N ASP A 39 -4.81 -6.52 -5.24
CA ASP A 39 -6.17 -6.15 -4.88
C ASP A 39 -6.45 -4.68 -5.22
N SER A 40 -5.51 -3.78 -4.95
CA SER A 40 -5.62 -2.36 -5.30
C SER A 40 -5.66 -2.13 -6.81
N GLY A 41 -4.85 -2.86 -7.58
CA GLY A 41 -4.86 -2.80 -9.05
C GLY A 41 -6.20 -3.22 -9.65
N ARG A 42 -6.82 -4.27 -9.11
CA ARG A 42 -8.16 -4.73 -9.51
C ARG A 42 -9.27 -3.76 -9.08
N ALA A 43 -9.06 -3.00 -8.01
CA ALA A 43 -10.00 -2.03 -7.49
C ALA A 43 -9.85 -0.62 -8.11
N THR A 44 -9.02 -0.41 -9.14
CA THR A 44 -8.76 0.93 -9.70
C THR A 44 -10.02 1.68 -10.15
N TRP A 45 -11.08 0.96 -10.54
CA TRP A 45 -12.39 1.52 -10.87
C TRP A 45 -13.11 2.15 -9.65
N VAL A 46 -12.75 1.76 -8.43
CA VAL A 46 -13.22 2.33 -7.15
C VAL A 46 -12.69 3.77 -6.95
N GLY A 47 -11.69 4.19 -7.73
CA GLY A 47 -11.24 5.57 -7.85
C GLY A 47 -9.79 5.80 -7.42
N ALA A 48 -9.44 7.07 -7.18
CA ALA A 48 -8.07 7.52 -6.93
C ALA A 48 -7.38 6.83 -5.73
N LEU A 49 -8.16 6.42 -4.72
CA LEU A 49 -7.66 5.70 -3.56
C LEU A 49 -6.97 4.38 -3.95
N ALA A 50 -7.63 3.57 -4.78
CA ALA A 50 -7.12 2.29 -5.23
C ALA A 50 -5.91 2.47 -6.17
N GLY A 51 -5.95 3.49 -7.03
CA GLY A 51 -4.80 3.85 -7.87
C GLY A 51 -3.56 4.23 -7.05
N GLY A 52 -3.73 5.08 -6.03
CA GLY A 52 -2.63 5.49 -5.14
C GLY A 52 -2.04 4.32 -4.36
N LEU A 53 -2.88 3.44 -3.82
CA LEU A 53 -2.42 2.23 -3.13
C LEU A 53 -1.71 1.27 -4.09
N CYS A 54 -2.25 1.06 -5.30
CA CYS A 54 -1.61 0.23 -6.32
C CYS A 54 -0.20 0.75 -6.65
N ALA A 55 -0.05 2.08 -6.82
CA ALA A 55 1.24 2.68 -7.12
C ALA A 55 2.25 2.53 -5.96
N VAL A 56 1.85 2.83 -4.72
CA VAL A 56 2.73 2.72 -3.54
C VAL A 56 3.16 1.27 -3.30
N TRP A 57 2.21 0.35 -3.26
CA TRP A 57 2.50 -1.04 -2.93
C TRP A 57 3.26 -1.75 -4.05
N GLY A 58 2.93 -1.45 -5.31
CA GLY A 58 3.71 -1.93 -6.45
C GLY A 58 5.17 -1.47 -6.39
N ALA A 59 5.42 -0.20 -6.07
CA ALA A 59 6.77 0.33 -5.94
C ALA A 59 7.57 -0.31 -4.79
N LEU A 60 6.92 -0.56 -3.64
CA LEU A 60 7.56 -1.23 -2.49
C LEU A 60 7.91 -2.69 -2.80
N THR A 61 7.01 -3.44 -3.46
CA THR A 61 7.30 -4.83 -3.85
C THR A 61 8.36 -4.90 -4.94
N ASP A 62 8.30 -4.00 -5.93
CA ASP A 62 9.29 -3.90 -7.02
C ASP A 62 10.69 -3.56 -6.45
N TRP A 63 10.77 -2.76 -5.38
CA TRP A 63 12.03 -2.52 -4.68
C TRP A 63 12.61 -3.80 -4.09
N ALA A 64 11.82 -4.59 -3.35
CA ALA A 64 12.29 -5.84 -2.76
C ALA A 64 12.75 -6.85 -3.84
N GLU A 65 12.04 -6.92 -4.98
CA GLU A 65 12.39 -7.82 -6.09
C GLU A 65 13.65 -7.36 -6.84
N ARG A 66 13.77 -6.06 -7.13
CA ARG A 66 14.86 -5.51 -7.96
C ARG A 66 16.14 -5.28 -7.18
N LYS A 67 16.05 -5.14 -5.86
CA LYS A 67 17.20 -4.97 -4.98
C LYS A 67 17.16 -5.96 -3.81
N PRO A 68 17.43 -7.27 -4.05
CA PRO A 68 17.36 -8.29 -3.00
C PRO A 68 18.27 -8.03 -1.79
N ALA A 69 19.40 -7.35 -1.99
CA ALA A 69 20.30 -6.94 -0.90
C ALA A 69 19.65 -5.93 0.06
N GLU A 70 18.63 -5.20 -0.39
CA GLU A 70 17.85 -4.22 0.38
C GLU A 70 16.49 -4.78 0.85
N ALA A 71 16.22 -6.08 0.67
CA ALA A 71 14.90 -6.68 0.98
C ALA A 71 14.46 -6.43 2.43
N GLY A 72 15.38 -6.49 3.39
CA GLY A 72 15.07 -6.17 4.79
C GLY A 72 14.67 -4.71 5.02
N LEU A 73 15.26 -3.78 4.25
CA LEU A 73 14.87 -2.37 4.29
C LEU A 73 13.51 -2.17 3.61
N ALA A 74 13.29 -2.77 2.43
CA ALA A 74 11.99 -2.72 1.76
C ALA A 74 10.86 -3.26 2.66
N ALA A 75 11.10 -4.36 3.38
CA ALA A 75 10.16 -4.91 4.36
C ALA A 75 9.87 -3.94 5.52
N ALA A 76 10.88 -3.25 6.05
CA ALA A 76 10.68 -2.24 7.08
C ALA A 76 9.87 -1.04 6.59
N GLU A 77 10.07 -0.63 5.33
CA GLU A 77 9.33 0.45 4.68
C GLU A 77 7.89 0.05 4.37
N MET A 78 7.63 -1.21 3.98
CA MET A 78 6.27 -1.76 3.87
C MET A 78 5.52 -1.66 5.21
N LYS A 79 6.16 -2.03 6.32
CA LYS A 79 5.56 -1.88 7.66
C LYS A 79 5.33 -0.41 8.01
N SER A 80 6.28 0.47 7.68
CA SER A 80 6.13 1.90 7.90
C SER A 80 4.97 2.50 7.10
N ALA A 81 4.78 2.07 5.84
CA ALA A 81 3.66 2.47 5.01
C ALA A 81 2.32 1.98 5.59
N ALA A 82 2.23 0.71 6.00
CA ALA A 82 1.05 0.17 6.66
C ALA A 82 0.71 0.91 7.96
N GLN A 83 1.70 1.24 8.79
CA GLN A 83 1.51 2.02 10.00
C GLN A 83 1.01 3.43 9.68
N GLY A 84 1.62 4.10 8.70
CA GLY A 84 1.20 5.42 8.24
C GLY A 84 -0.24 5.42 7.75
N TRP A 85 -0.65 4.38 7.01
CA TRP A 85 -2.02 4.22 6.54
C TRP A 85 -3.03 4.08 7.68
N LEU A 86 -2.75 3.20 8.66
CA LEU A 86 -3.65 2.94 9.79
C LEU A 86 -3.78 4.13 10.74
N ALA A 87 -2.84 5.07 10.72
CA ALA A 87 -2.91 6.30 11.50
C ALA A 87 -3.78 7.40 10.85
N LEU A 88 -4.24 7.22 9.60
CA LEU A 88 -5.03 8.23 8.89
C LEU A 88 -6.48 8.30 9.39
N ASP A 89 -6.98 9.51 9.58
CA ASP A 89 -8.43 9.73 9.64
C ASP A 89 -9.03 9.51 8.23
N PRO A 90 -9.99 8.58 8.06
CA PRO A 90 -10.63 8.34 6.77
C PRO A 90 -11.39 9.52 6.19
N GLN A 91 -11.86 10.45 7.02
CA GLN A 91 -12.61 11.62 6.59
C GLN A 91 -11.68 12.78 6.18
N ASP A 92 -10.40 12.74 6.56
CA ASP A 92 -9.42 13.75 6.18
C ASP A 92 -8.77 13.41 4.81
N GLN A 93 -9.41 13.91 3.76
CA GLN A 93 -8.91 13.76 2.38
C GLN A 93 -7.53 14.42 2.16
N ARG A 94 -7.16 15.43 2.96
CA ARG A 94 -5.84 16.06 2.85
C ARG A 94 -4.78 15.13 3.42
N ALA A 95 -5.05 14.50 4.57
CA ALA A 95 -4.16 13.51 5.15
C ALA A 95 -3.94 12.31 4.22
N VAL A 96 -5.02 11.79 3.60
CA VAL A 96 -4.92 10.69 2.62
C VAL A 96 -4.08 11.11 1.40
N THR A 97 -4.27 12.33 0.89
CA THR A 97 -3.47 12.84 -0.23
C THR A 97 -2.00 12.99 0.15
N ALA A 98 -1.73 13.57 1.33
CA ALA A 98 -0.37 13.76 1.84
C ALA A 98 0.36 12.42 2.06
N TYR A 99 -0.35 11.39 2.51
CA TYR A 99 0.18 10.03 2.61
C TYR A 99 0.72 9.53 1.25
N PHE A 100 -0.08 9.63 0.19
CA PHE A 100 0.35 9.19 -1.14
C PHE A 100 1.50 10.04 -1.69
N GLN A 101 1.44 11.37 -1.52
CA GLN A 101 2.52 12.26 -1.95
C GLN A 101 3.84 11.93 -1.26
N HIS A 102 3.82 11.69 0.05
CA HIS A 102 5.00 11.31 0.82
C HIS A 102 5.63 10.02 0.27
N TRP A 103 4.83 8.96 0.13
CA TRP A 103 5.35 7.65 -0.30
C TRP A 103 5.82 7.66 -1.75
N LEU A 104 5.04 8.25 -2.66
CA LEU A 104 5.42 8.29 -4.07
C LEU A 104 6.66 9.15 -4.31
N HIS A 105 6.81 10.28 -3.60
CA HIS A 105 8.04 11.07 -3.68
C HIS A 105 9.26 10.36 -3.10
N ARG A 106 9.08 9.60 -2.01
CA ARG A 106 10.16 8.80 -1.40
C ARG A 106 10.62 7.66 -2.31
N LEU A 107 9.67 6.97 -2.97
CA LEU A 107 9.93 5.80 -3.82
C LEU A 107 10.39 6.20 -5.23
N TYR A 108 9.92 7.33 -5.72
CA TYR A 108 10.32 7.95 -6.98
C TYR A 108 10.77 9.39 -6.72
N PRO A 109 11.97 9.59 -6.15
CA PRO A 109 12.52 10.93 -6.06
C PRO A 109 12.54 11.52 -7.47
N ALA A 110 12.05 12.75 -7.63
CA ALA A 110 12.24 13.46 -8.88
C ALA A 110 13.76 13.54 -9.09
N ASP A 111 14.26 13.09 -10.24
CA ASP A 111 15.66 13.29 -10.61
C ASP A 111 15.95 14.80 -10.50
N GLU A 112 16.80 15.20 -9.55
CA GLU A 112 17.35 16.56 -9.42
C GLU A 112 18.44 16.81 -10.45
#